data_AF-A0AAV2A3A3-F1
#
_entry.id   AF-A0AAV2A3A3-F1
#
_cell.length_a   1.000
_cell.length_b   1.000
_cell.length_c   1.000
_cell.angle_alpha   90.00
_cell.angle_beta   90.00
_cell.angle_gamma   90.00
#
_symmetry.space_group_name_H-M   'P 1'
#
loop_
_entity.id
_entity.type
_entity.pdbx_description
1 polymer ?
#
loop_
_entity_poly.entity_id
_entity_poly.type
_entity_poly.pdbx_seq_one_letter_code
_entity_poly.pdbx_strand_id
1 'polypeptide(L)'
;HHIAILHSNHSRLWNDARYYPRSLLITGNKKNQIAYILNMEHLSMSKFMDKTIVEAGLMALKLLQDHYHDVVKVVYVVNAPSFFSSAFKLFKPVIKEALHQSIKVLDSNWKEELVKHIDADILPVYLGGNRVDCTGDPECGEFIGFGGTIDDDYYPADFLDPADPEVVSANVPSGSSLFFRYNVPEVESIIRWHIQSKDNDIGIGVFLDTTEGNETAAPEGKQKKKKDEDVSKMEPLTPPIRLQCHLCPEIGETVSWFKGCVVLQLDNTYSWMSAKEVMMKIVVEKPRKGEVNNKKVSELKTKSQQKPIRK
;
A
#
# COMPACT_ATOMS: atom_id res chain seq x y z
N HIS A 1 -1.73 -12.01 -29.10
CA HIS A 1 -1.02 -12.42 -27.88
C HIS A 1 -1.01 -11.17 -27.02
N HIS A 2 -1.56 -11.21 -25.80
CA HIS A 2 -1.63 -10.01 -24.97
C HIS A 2 -0.32 -9.87 -24.21
N ILE A 3 0.39 -8.77 -24.45
CA ILE A 3 1.62 -8.41 -23.75
C ILE A 3 1.19 -7.48 -22.61
N ALA A 4 1.43 -7.90 -21.37
CA ALA A 4 1.36 -6.99 -20.23
C ALA A 4 2.78 -6.60 -19.87
N ILE A 5 3.12 -5.33 -20.07
CA ILE A 5 4.37 -4.75 -19.59
C ILE A 5 4.07 -4.26 -18.18
N LEU A 6 4.48 -5.04 -17.17
CA LEU A 6 4.28 -4.68 -15.77
C LEU A 6 5.40 -3.73 -15.34
N HIS A 7 5.06 -2.45 -15.27
CA HIS A 7 5.72 -1.50 -14.37
C HIS A 7 4.70 -1.07 -13.30
N SER A 8 5.21 -0.60 -12.16
CA SER A 8 4.60 -0.51 -10.82
C SER A 8 3.26 0.22 -10.65
N ASN A 9 2.56 0.62 -11.72
CA ASN A 9 1.24 1.23 -11.64
C ASN A 9 0.11 0.22 -11.90
N HIS A 10 -0.34 -0.43 -10.82
CA HIS A 10 -1.43 -1.43 -10.83
C HIS A 10 -2.83 -0.87 -11.16
N SER A 11 -3.03 0.46 -11.17
CA SER A 11 -4.36 1.07 -11.25
C SER A 11 -4.99 1.11 -12.66
N ARG A 12 -4.19 1.02 -13.73
CA ARG A 12 -4.72 1.10 -15.11
C ARG A 12 -5.10 -0.26 -15.72
N LEU A 13 -4.57 -1.37 -15.20
CA LEU A 13 -4.85 -2.71 -15.73
C LEU A 13 -6.32 -3.16 -15.55
N TRP A 14 -7.02 -2.64 -14.54
CA TRP A 14 -8.39 -3.04 -14.22
C TRP A 14 -9.48 -2.30 -15.01
N ASN A 15 -9.21 -1.10 -15.51
CA ASN A 15 -10.18 -0.36 -16.35
C ASN A 15 -10.30 -0.92 -17.78
N ASP A 16 -9.48 -1.92 -18.12
CA ASP A 16 -9.42 -2.56 -19.43
C ASP A 16 -9.99 -3.99 -19.44
N ALA A 17 -11.01 -4.23 -18.60
CA ALA A 17 -11.90 -5.40 -18.71
C ALA A 17 -12.58 -5.55 -20.11
N ARG A 18 -12.40 -4.58 -21.01
CA ARG A 18 -12.80 -4.61 -22.43
C ARG A 18 -11.82 -5.37 -23.36
N TYR A 19 -10.64 -5.77 -22.88
CA TYR A 19 -9.64 -6.44 -23.74
C TYR A 19 -9.87 -7.95 -23.91
N TYR A 20 -10.41 -8.62 -22.88
CA TYR A 20 -10.70 -10.06 -22.92
C TYR A 20 -11.73 -10.47 -24.00
N PRO A 21 -12.85 -9.74 -24.20
CA PRO A 21 -13.79 -10.05 -25.29
C PRO A 21 -13.17 -9.89 -26.69
N ARG A 22 -12.21 -8.98 -26.85
CA ARG A 22 -11.71 -8.57 -28.17
C ARG A 22 -10.83 -9.63 -28.83
N SER A 23 -9.98 -10.34 -28.08
CA SER A 23 -9.15 -11.42 -28.64
C SER A 23 -9.95 -12.64 -29.08
N LEU A 24 -11.04 -12.97 -28.37
CA LEU A 24 -11.94 -14.05 -28.76
C LEU A 24 -12.69 -13.70 -30.05
N LEU A 25 -13.15 -12.45 -30.17
CA LEU A 25 -13.83 -11.94 -31.37
C LEU A 25 -12.91 -11.85 -32.60
N ILE A 26 -11.63 -11.53 -32.41
CA ILE A 26 -10.66 -11.37 -33.52
C ILE A 26 -10.08 -12.72 -33.97
N THR A 27 -9.83 -13.66 -33.05
CA THR A 27 -9.06 -14.89 -33.37
C THR A 27 -9.87 -16.19 -33.31
N GLY A 28 -11.12 -16.14 -32.87
CA GLY A 28 -11.99 -17.32 -32.72
C GLY A 28 -11.57 -18.30 -31.61
N ASN A 29 -10.44 -18.05 -30.93
CA ASN A 29 -9.88 -18.92 -29.91
C ASN A 29 -9.79 -18.23 -28.56
N LYS A 30 -10.09 -18.98 -27.49
CA LYS A 30 -10.01 -18.51 -26.11
C LYS A 30 -8.54 -18.36 -25.69
N LYS A 31 -7.97 -17.17 -25.88
CA LYS A 31 -6.62 -16.83 -25.40
C LYS A 31 -6.71 -16.22 -24.00
N ASN A 32 -6.59 -17.08 -22.99
CA ASN A 32 -6.68 -16.70 -21.57
C ASN A 32 -5.34 -16.44 -20.88
N GLN A 33 -4.22 -16.51 -21.62
CA GLN A 33 -2.89 -16.43 -21.05
C GLN A 33 -2.15 -15.15 -21.45
N ILE A 34 -1.32 -14.65 -20.54
CA ILE A 34 -0.59 -13.38 -20.60
C ILE A 34 0.91 -13.66 -20.72
N ALA A 35 1.59 -12.90 -21.57
CA ALA A 35 3.05 -12.83 -21.62
C ALA A 35 3.51 -11.58 -20.87
N TYR A 36 4.47 -11.75 -19.96
CA TYR A 36 5.07 -10.67 -19.18
C TYR A 36 6.48 -10.38 -19.68
N ILE A 37 6.86 -9.10 -19.71
CA ILE A 37 8.23 -8.64 -19.94
C ILE A 37 8.64 -7.84 -18.71
N LEU A 38 9.64 -8.35 -17.98
CA LEU A 38 10.25 -7.72 -16.82
C LEU A 38 11.59 -7.11 -17.24
N ASN A 39 11.58 -5.79 -17.49
CA ASN A 39 12.81 -5.04 -17.76
C ASN A 39 13.49 -4.67 -16.43
N MET A 40 14.68 -5.24 -16.19
CA MET A 40 15.45 -5.08 -14.95
C MET A 40 16.53 -4.00 -15.05
N GLU A 41 16.46 -3.16 -16.09
CA GLU A 41 17.37 -2.05 -16.30
C GLU A 41 17.38 -1.08 -15.10
N HIS A 42 18.56 -0.57 -14.75
CA HIS A 42 18.80 0.32 -13.61
C HIS A 42 18.48 -0.25 -12.21
N LEU A 43 18.17 -1.55 -12.10
CA LEU A 43 17.96 -2.18 -10.81
C LEU A 43 19.29 -2.46 -10.09
N SER A 44 19.46 -1.90 -8.89
CA SER A 44 20.58 -2.23 -8.01
C SER A 44 20.24 -3.36 -7.06
N MET A 45 21.27 -4.08 -6.58
CA MET A 45 21.11 -5.11 -5.55
C MET A 45 20.47 -4.56 -4.28
N SER A 46 20.85 -3.33 -3.86
CA SER A 46 20.28 -2.68 -2.68
C SER A 46 18.78 -2.45 -2.79
N LYS A 47 18.29 -1.99 -3.96
CA LYS A 47 16.86 -1.83 -4.22
C LYS A 47 16.15 -3.18 -4.29
N PHE A 48 16.76 -4.15 -4.98
CA PHE A 48 16.15 -5.48 -5.12
C PHE A 48 15.99 -6.21 -3.78
N MET A 49 16.94 -6.03 -2.87
CA MET A 49 16.94 -6.65 -1.54
C MET A 49 16.32 -5.77 -0.46
N ASP A 50 15.77 -4.59 -0.81
CA ASP A 50 15.04 -3.76 0.15
C ASP A 50 13.90 -4.57 0.77
N LYS A 51 13.74 -4.49 2.09
CA LYS A 51 12.78 -5.30 2.83
C LYS A 51 11.36 -5.11 2.31
N THR A 52 10.97 -3.86 2.06
CA THR A 52 9.63 -3.50 1.58
C THR A 52 9.38 -4.07 0.20
N ILE A 53 10.36 -3.95 -0.69
CA ILE A 53 10.31 -4.46 -2.07
C ILE A 53 10.22 -5.99 -2.07
N VAL A 54 11.02 -6.66 -1.24
CA VAL A 54 11.00 -8.12 -1.10
C VAL A 54 9.66 -8.59 -0.53
N GLU A 55 9.16 -7.98 0.56
CA GLU A 55 7.89 -8.35 1.17
C GLU A 55 6.70 -8.16 0.21
N ALA A 56 6.63 -7.01 -0.47
CA ALA A 56 5.61 -6.74 -1.48
C ALA A 56 5.72 -7.70 -2.68
N GLY A 57 6.94 -7.95 -3.15
CA GLY A 57 7.21 -8.90 -4.24
C GLY A 57 6.80 -10.32 -3.90
N LEU A 58 7.09 -10.79 -2.68
CA LEU A 58 6.66 -12.11 -2.18
C LEU A 58 5.13 -12.20 -2.08
N MET A 59 4.45 -11.13 -1.65
CA MET A 59 2.99 -11.07 -1.61
C MET A 59 2.39 -11.17 -3.03
N ALA A 60 2.90 -10.38 -3.97
CA ALA A 60 2.46 -10.41 -5.37
C ALA A 60 2.73 -11.77 -6.03
N LEU A 61 3.89 -12.36 -5.78
CA LEU A 61 4.28 -13.69 -6.23
C LEU A 61 3.33 -14.76 -5.68
N LYS A 62 2.96 -14.68 -4.40
CA LYS A 62 1.98 -15.59 -3.80
C LYS A 62 0.61 -15.45 -4.46
N LEU A 63 0.12 -14.22 -4.63
CA LEU A 63 -1.15 -13.94 -5.30
C LEU A 63 -1.19 -14.55 -6.71
N LEU A 64 -0.14 -14.32 -7.51
CA LEU A 64 -0.02 -14.83 -8.87
C LEU A 64 -0.08 -16.36 -8.91
N GLN A 65 0.65 -17.03 -8.03
CA GLN A 65 0.79 -18.48 -8.03
C GLN A 65 -0.38 -19.23 -7.40
N ASP A 66 -1.08 -18.61 -6.45
CA ASP A 66 -2.21 -19.26 -5.76
C ASP A 66 -3.53 -19.01 -6.49
N HIS A 67 -3.71 -17.84 -7.11
CA HIS A 67 -5.00 -17.44 -7.69
C HIS A 67 -5.00 -17.31 -9.22
N TYR A 68 -3.84 -17.13 -9.87
CA TYR A 68 -3.76 -16.84 -11.30
C TYR A 68 -2.76 -17.73 -12.05
N HIS A 69 -2.50 -18.93 -11.55
CA HIS A 69 -1.46 -19.82 -12.10
C HIS A 69 -1.68 -20.18 -13.57
N ASP A 70 -2.93 -20.35 -14.02
CA ASP A 70 -3.26 -20.68 -15.41
C ASP A 70 -3.19 -19.47 -16.38
N VAL A 71 -3.00 -18.26 -15.84
CA VAL A 71 -2.98 -17.02 -16.63
C VAL A 71 -1.59 -16.72 -17.17
N VAL A 72 -0.52 -17.20 -16.53
CA VAL A 72 0.86 -16.90 -16.96
C VAL A 72 1.28 -17.84 -18.10
N LYS A 73 1.53 -17.31 -19.31
CA LYS A 73 2.11 -18.07 -20.42
C LYS A 73 3.64 -18.14 -20.34
N VAL A 74 4.26 -16.98 -20.10
CA VAL A 74 5.71 -16.78 -20.13
C VAL A 74 6.05 -15.46 -19.43
N VAL A 75 7.21 -15.43 -18.77
CA VAL A 75 7.79 -14.22 -18.17
C VAL A 75 9.20 -14.04 -18.76
N TYR A 76 9.39 -13.05 -19.63
CA TYR A 76 10.69 -12.69 -20.16
C TYR A 76 11.39 -11.71 -19.21
N VAL A 77 12.54 -12.07 -18.68
CA VAL A 77 13.39 -11.16 -17.90
C VAL A 77 14.47 -10.63 -18.83
N VAL A 78 14.50 -9.31 -19.03
CA VAL A 78 15.45 -8.62 -19.91
C VAL A 78 16.28 -7.62 -19.13
N ASN A 79 17.46 -7.26 -19.65
CA ASN A 79 18.43 -6.41 -18.96
C ASN A 79 18.73 -6.88 -17.52
N ALA A 80 18.78 -8.21 -17.32
CA ALA A 80 19.04 -8.78 -16.00
C ALA A 80 20.45 -8.37 -15.51
N PRO A 81 20.58 -7.71 -14.34
CA PRO A 81 21.89 -7.35 -13.81
C PRO A 81 22.67 -8.61 -13.41
N SER A 82 24.00 -8.51 -13.34
CA SER A 82 24.89 -9.66 -13.06
C SER A 82 24.56 -10.40 -11.76
N PHE A 83 23.96 -9.71 -10.79
CA PHE A 83 23.56 -10.31 -9.51
C PHE A 83 22.25 -11.10 -9.58
N PHE A 84 21.42 -10.92 -10.63
CA PHE A 84 20.07 -11.49 -10.72
C PHE A 84 20.08 -13.01 -10.58
N SER A 85 21.01 -13.70 -11.24
CA SER A 85 21.11 -15.16 -11.18
C SER A 85 21.33 -15.69 -9.76
N SER A 86 22.11 -14.98 -8.94
CA SER A 86 22.34 -15.34 -7.54
C SER A 86 21.09 -15.07 -6.69
N ALA A 87 20.43 -13.94 -6.92
CA ALA A 87 19.23 -13.56 -6.18
C ALA A 87 18.02 -14.45 -6.55
N PHE A 88 17.86 -14.81 -7.83
CA PHE A 88 16.82 -15.74 -8.28
C PHE A 88 16.96 -17.13 -7.63
N LYS A 89 18.19 -17.62 -7.44
CA LYS A 89 18.44 -18.87 -6.70
C LYS A 89 17.97 -18.79 -5.25
N LEU A 90 18.13 -17.62 -4.60
CA LEU A 90 17.67 -17.40 -3.22
C LEU A 90 16.14 -17.49 -3.12
N PHE A 91 15.42 -16.96 -4.11
CA PHE A 91 13.95 -16.97 -4.14
C PHE A 91 13.35 -18.22 -4.79
N LYS A 92 14.14 -19.07 -5.45
CA LYS A 92 13.66 -20.30 -6.07
C LYS A 92 12.76 -21.17 -5.15
N PRO A 93 13.04 -21.36 -3.84
CA PRO A 93 12.21 -22.19 -2.98
C PRO A 93 10.77 -21.70 -2.80
N VAL A 94 10.48 -20.42 -3.07
CA VAL A 94 9.13 -19.84 -2.96
C VAL A 94 8.41 -19.74 -4.32
N ILE A 95 9.04 -20.19 -5.40
CA ILE A 95 8.49 -20.22 -6.76
C ILE A 95 8.06 -21.67 -7.08
N LYS A 96 6.78 -21.87 -7.34
CA LYS A 96 6.19 -23.12 -7.83
C LYS A 96 6.77 -23.49 -9.19
N GLU A 97 6.91 -24.78 -9.42
CA GLU A 97 7.54 -25.34 -10.63
C GLU A 97 6.91 -24.83 -11.93
N ALA A 98 5.57 -24.72 -12.00
CA ALA A 98 4.87 -24.23 -13.19
C ALA A 98 5.24 -22.79 -13.56
N LEU A 99 5.37 -21.91 -12.56
CA LEU A 99 5.81 -20.53 -12.79
C LEU A 99 7.30 -20.50 -13.13
N HIS A 100 8.12 -21.29 -12.43
CA HIS A 100 9.56 -21.40 -12.70
C HIS A 100 9.84 -21.80 -14.15
N GLN A 101 9.11 -22.78 -14.69
CA GLN A 101 9.22 -23.20 -16.10
C GLN A 101 8.77 -22.14 -17.11
N SER A 102 7.94 -21.19 -16.68
CA SER A 102 7.46 -20.08 -17.51
C SER A 102 8.43 -18.89 -17.54
N ILE A 103 9.41 -18.83 -16.63
CA ILE A 103 10.39 -17.73 -16.56
C ILE A 103 11.53 -17.99 -17.55
N LYS A 104 11.81 -17.01 -18.40
CA LYS A 104 12.89 -17.00 -19.38
C LYS A 104 13.78 -15.78 -19.15
N VAL A 105 14.98 -16.01 -18.63
CA VAL A 105 16.00 -14.96 -18.51
C VAL A 105 16.72 -14.85 -19.85
N LEU A 106 16.64 -13.70 -20.49
CA LEU A 106 17.24 -13.46 -21.81
C LEU A 106 18.62 -12.81 -21.67
N ASP A 107 19.53 -13.18 -22.58
CA ASP A 107 20.89 -12.66 -22.66
C ASP A 107 20.92 -11.24 -23.29
N SER A 108 22.11 -10.75 -23.65
CA SER A 108 22.30 -9.41 -24.21
C SER A 108 21.56 -9.16 -25.54
N ASN A 109 21.23 -10.20 -26.30
CA ASN A 109 20.43 -10.16 -27.53
C ASN A 109 18.93 -10.30 -27.28
N TRP A 110 18.45 -9.83 -26.13
CA TRP A 110 17.07 -10.02 -25.70
C TRP A 110 16.06 -9.35 -26.64
N LYS A 111 16.42 -8.25 -27.32
CA LYS A 111 15.52 -7.57 -28.29
C LYS A 111 15.20 -8.47 -29.46
N GLU A 112 16.24 -9.05 -30.08
CA GLU A 112 16.09 -10.00 -31.18
C GLU A 112 15.34 -11.25 -30.75
N GLU A 113 15.55 -11.71 -29.52
CA GLU A 113 14.85 -12.87 -28.99
C GLU A 113 13.36 -12.58 -28.72
N LEU A 114 13.00 -11.41 -28.20
CA LEU A 114 11.60 -11.02 -27.99
C LEU A 114 10.82 -11.03 -29.32
N VAL A 115 11.38 -10.48 -30.39
CA VAL A 115 10.73 -10.40 -31.71
C VAL A 115 10.48 -11.78 -32.35
N LYS A 116 11.22 -12.82 -31.95
CA LYS A 116 10.94 -14.21 -32.39
C LYS A 116 9.65 -14.77 -31.81
N HIS A 117 9.25 -14.31 -30.62
CA HIS A 117 8.07 -14.82 -29.90
C HIS A 117 6.89 -13.84 -29.91
N ILE A 118 7.17 -12.57 -30.18
CA ILE A 118 6.23 -11.46 -30.13
C ILE A 118 6.28 -10.72 -31.47
N ASP A 119 5.11 -10.53 -32.08
CA ASP A 119 4.98 -9.77 -33.31
C ASP A 119 5.54 -8.34 -33.13
N ALA A 120 6.47 -7.95 -34.01
CA ALA A 120 7.18 -6.68 -33.93
C ALA A 120 6.22 -5.49 -33.99
N ASP A 121 5.12 -5.60 -34.74
CA ASP A 121 4.17 -4.49 -34.94
C ASP A 121 3.33 -4.18 -33.68
N ILE A 122 3.31 -5.09 -32.71
CA ILE A 122 2.66 -4.87 -31.41
C ILE A 122 3.65 -4.60 -30.27
N LEU A 123 4.95 -4.84 -30.50
CA LEU A 123 6.00 -4.65 -29.51
C LEU A 123 6.58 -3.23 -29.62
N PRO A 124 6.66 -2.45 -28.52
CA PRO A 124 7.27 -1.13 -28.54
C PRO A 124 8.69 -1.10 -29.11
N VAL A 125 9.04 -0.01 -29.78
CA VAL A 125 10.39 0.18 -30.37
C VAL A 125 11.48 0.06 -29.30
N TYR A 126 11.27 0.60 -28.10
CA TYR A 126 12.28 0.49 -27.03
C TYR A 126 12.59 -0.97 -26.61
N LEU A 127 11.63 -1.88 -26.82
CA LEU A 127 11.77 -3.34 -26.59
C LEU A 127 12.22 -4.12 -27.84
N GLY A 128 12.52 -3.45 -28.94
CA GLY A 128 13.02 -4.06 -30.18
C GLY A 128 11.98 -4.31 -31.26
N GLY A 129 10.73 -3.86 -31.08
CA GLY A 129 9.69 -3.95 -32.11
C GLY A 129 9.57 -2.70 -32.99
N ASN A 130 8.39 -2.52 -33.59
CA ASN A 130 8.06 -1.42 -34.50
C ASN A 130 6.98 -0.47 -33.95
N ARG A 131 6.38 -0.81 -32.80
CA ARG A 131 5.23 -0.06 -32.29
C ARG A 131 5.67 1.27 -31.67
N VAL A 132 4.99 2.33 -32.09
CA VAL A 132 4.95 3.65 -31.46
C VAL A 132 3.52 3.93 -30.97
N ASP A 133 3.34 4.87 -30.05
CA ASP A 133 1.99 5.30 -29.66
C ASP A 133 1.37 6.32 -30.64
N CYS A 134 0.21 6.88 -30.30
CA CYS A 134 -0.49 7.78 -31.23
C CYS A 134 0.20 9.14 -31.42
N THR A 135 1.17 9.47 -30.55
CA THR A 135 2.03 10.65 -30.67
C THR A 135 3.33 10.37 -31.42
N GLY A 136 3.60 9.09 -31.74
CA GLY A 136 4.85 8.65 -32.34
C GLY A 136 5.96 8.34 -31.34
N ASP A 137 5.65 8.24 -30.04
CA ASP A 137 6.63 7.90 -29.01
C ASP A 137 7.05 6.42 -29.10
N PRO A 138 8.36 6.13 -29.28
CA PRO A 138 8.89 4.75 -29.33
C PRO A 138 8.83 4.01 -28.00
N GLU A 139 8.69 4.73 -26.89
CA GLU A 139 8.52 4.15 -25.54
C GLU A 139 7.07 3.81 -25.24
N CYS A 140 6.14 4.37 -26.02
CA CYS A 140 4.72 4.15 -25.88
C CYS A 140 4.16 4.57 -24.50
N GLY A 141 4.54 5.75 -24.02
CA GLY A 141 4.18 6.27 -22.70
C GLY A 141 2.67 6.42 -22.44
N GLU A 142 1.83 6.43 -23.48
CA GLU A 142 0.37 6.42 -23.32
C GLU A 142 -0.16 5.19 -22.57
N PHE A 143 0.45 4.03 -22.79
CA PHE A 143 0.01 2.77 -22.19
C PHE A 143 1.06 2.12 -21.28
N ILE A 144 2.32 2.59 -21.32
CA ILE A 144 3.39 2.10 -20.45
C ILE A 144 3.79 3.21 -19.47
N GLY A 145 3.58 2.98 -18.18
CA GLY A 145 4.09 3.86 -17.14
C GLY A 145 5.50 3.45 -16.75
N PHE A 146 6.51 4.26 -17.03
CA PHE A 146 7.91 3.98 -16.66
C PHE A 146 8.25 4.25 -15.19
N GLY A 147 7.25 4.65 -14.40
CA GLY A 147 7.45 5.09 -13.02
C GLY A 147 8.26 6.39 -12.96
N GLY A 148 9.00 6.57 -11.89
CA GLY A 148 9.77 7.78 -11.63
C GLY A 148 9.95 7.99 -10.13
N THR A 149 10.65 9.07 -9.77
CA THR A 149 10.56 9.59 -8.40
C THR A 149 9.15 10.13 -8.19
N ILE A 150 8.52 9.72 -7.10
CA ILE A 150 7.25 10.32 -6.66
C ILE A 150 7.64 11.64 -6.00
N ASP A 151 7.13 12.76 -6.51
CA ASP A 151 7.38 14.07 -5.92
C ASP A 151 6.89 14.11 -4.47
N ASP A 152 7.59 14.85 -3.62
CA ASP A 152 7.29 14.92 -2.18
C ASP A 152 5.84 15.36 -1.90
N ASP A 153 5.26 16.17 -2.79
CA ASP A 153 3.87 16.67 -2.73
C ASP A 153 2.80 15.57 -2.85
N TYR A 154 3.15 14.37 -3.34
CA TYR A 154 2.25 13.21 -3.39
C TYR A 154 2.18 12.45 -2.07
N TYR A 155 3.17 12.62 -1.17
CA TYR A 155 3.07 12.11 0.18
C TYR A 155 2.12 13.02 0.97
N PRO A 156 1.24 12.47 1.82
CA PRO A 156 0.25 13.28 2.53
C PRO A 156 0.91 14.44 3.28
N ALA A 157 0.44 15.67 3.05
CA ALA A 157 0.87 16.86 3.80
C ALA A 157 0.36 16.86 5.26
N ASP A 158 -0.45 15.85 5.62
CA ASP A 158 -1.01 15.66 6.94
C ASP A 158 0.01 14.99 7.85
N PHE A 159 1.21 15.54 7.99
CA PHE A 159 2.16 15.12 9.03
C PHE A 159 1.83 15.82 10.35
N LEU A 160 2.13 15.17 11.47
CA LEU A 160 1.99 15.79 12.78
C LEU A 160 3.04 16.88 12.95
N ASP A 161 2.58 18.06 13.40
CA ASP A 161 3.48 19.13 13.82
C ASP A 161 4.04 18.79 15.21
N PRO A 162 5.36 18.61 15.38
CA PRO A 162 5.96 18.35 16.69
C PRO A 162 5.76 19.49 17.69
N ALA A 163 5.40 20.70 17.23
CA ALA A 163 5.09 21.85 18.08
C ALA A 163 3.63 21.85 18.60
N ASP A 164 2.75 20.99 18.08
CA ASP A 164 1.38 20.85 18.58
C ASP A 164 1.40 20.20 19.99
N PRO A 165 0.87 20.88 21.03
CA PRO A 165 0.89 20.36 22.40
C PRO A 165 0.05 19.09 22.61
N GLU A 166 -0.85 18.75 21.67
CA GLU A 166 -1.64 17.51 21.71
C GLU A 166 -0.90 16.31 21.08
N VAL A 167 0.25 16.55 20.44
CA VAL A 167 1.10 15.51 19.86
C VAL A 167 1.98 14.88 20.93
N VAL A 168 1.97 13.56 20.97
CA VAL A 168 2.75 12.76 21.92
C VAL A 168 3.82 11.97 21.17
N SER A 169 5.07 12.25 21.52
CA SER A 169 6.23 11.49 21.03
C SER A 169 6.53 10.29 21.93
N ALA A 170 6.72 9.14 21.32
CA ALA A 170 7.06 7.89 21.98
C ALA A 170 8.25 7.23 21.29
N ASN A 171 9.23 6.82 22.09
CA ASN A 171 10.27 5.91 21.67
C ASN A 171 9.85 4.48 22.06
N VAL A 172 9.68 3.59 21.07
CA VAL A 172 9.33 2.18 21.25
C VAL A 172 10.62 1.34 21.13
N PRO A 173 11.19 0.83 22.24
CA PRO A 173 12.42 0.05 22.20
C PRO A 173 12.32 -1.19 21.30
N SER A 174 13.46 -1.62 20.78
CA SER A 174 13.58 -2.87 20.04
C SER A 174 13.07 -4.05 20.88
N GLY A 175 12.25 -4.93 20.30
CA GLY A 175 11.74 -6.12 20.99
C GLY A 175 10.61 -5.84 21.98
N SER A 176 9.96 -4.66 21.93
CA SER A 176 8.95 -4.26 22.91
C SER A 176 7.71 -3.63 22.26
N SER A 177 6.64 -3.49 23.04
CA SER A 177 5.45 -2.71 22.67
C SER A 177 5.17 -1.62 23.71
N LEU A 178 4.47 -0.57 23.29
CA LEU A 178 3.94 0.47 24.17
C LEU A 178 2.43 0.57 24.00
N PHE A 179 1.74 0.82 25.11
CA PHE A 179 0.29 0.89 25.13
C PHE A 179 -0.19 2.22 25.69
N PHE A 180 -1.20 2.80 25.05
CA PHE A 180 -1.75 4.10 25.43
C PHE A 180 -3.26 4.00 25.59
N ARG A 181 -3.73 4.30 26.80
CA ARG A 181 -5.13 4.19 27.18
C ARG A 181 -5.83 5.55 27.10
N TYR A 182 -7.00 5.57 26.48
CA TYR A 182 -7.86 6.74 26.31
C TYR A 182 -9.27 6.43 26.79
N ASN A 183 -9.78 7.25 27.70
CA ASN A 183 -11.15 7.11 28.21
C ASN A 183 -12.18 7.56 27.17
N VAL A 184 -13.17 6.71 26.92
CA VAL A 184 -14.34 6.99 26.07
C VAL A 184 -15.53 7.24 27.00
N PRO A 185 -15.93 8.52 27.20
CA PRO A 185 -16.81 8.91 28.29
C PRO A 185 -18.27 8.46 28.10
N GLU A 186 -18.75 8.41 26.85
CA GLU A 186 -20.11 8.03 26.49
C GLU A 186 -20.16 7.37 25.11
N VAL A 187 -21.29 6.71 24.82
CA VAL A 187 -21.57 6.13 23.49
C VAL A 187 -21.75 7.28 22.49
N GLU A 188 -21.41 7.03 21.23
CA GLU A 188 -21.36 8.01 20.14
C GLU A 188 -20.22 9.03 20.24
N SER A 189 -19.25 8.80 21.14
CA SER A 189 -18.01 9.57 21.16
C SER A 189 -17.23 9.38 19.87
N ILE A 190 -16.65 10.46 19.34
CA ILE A 190 -15.83 10.40 18.13
C ILE A 190 -14.38 10.20 18.55
N ILE A 191 -13.76 9.13 18.05
CA ILE A 191 -12.37 8.79 18.30
C ILE A 191 -11.60 9.03 17.00
N ARG A 192 -10.60 9.90 17.04
CA ARG A 192 -9.68 10.15 15.93
C ARG A 192 -8.27 9.77 16.33
N TRP A 193 -7.54 9.12 15.43
CA TRP A 193 -6.12 8.87 15.59
C TRP A 193 -5.35 9.36 14.36
N HIS A 194 -4.15 9.85 14.64
CA HIS A 194 -3.16 10.20 13.65
C HIS A 194 -1.82 9.74 14.20
N ILE A 195 -1.16 8.81 13.50
CA ILE A 195 0.08 8.17 13.95
C ILE A 195 1.12 8.28 12.83
N GLN A 196 2.31 8.77 13.18
CA GLN A 196 3.41 8.97 12.27
C GLN A 196 4.70 8.40 12.90
N SER A 197 5.41 7.53 12.19
CA SER A 197 6.77 7.16 12.58
C SER A 197 7.77 8.14 11.96
N LYS A 198 8.91 8.35 12.62
CA LYS A 198 10.00 9.14 12.06
C LYS A 198 10.69 8.40 10.91
N ASP A 199 10.80 7.09 11.05
CA ASP A 199 11.49 6.20 10.13
C ASP A 199 10.99 4.77 10.30
N ASN A 200 11.19 3.94 9.26
CA ASN A 200 10.83 2.53 9.25
C ASN A 200 9.32 2.28 9.48
N ASP A 201 8.96 1.00 9.49
CA ASP A 201 7.60 0.57 9.84
C ASP A 201 7.33 0.59 11.35
N ILE A 202 6.09 0.51 11.78
CA ILE A 202 5.69 0.26 13.17
C ILE A 202 4.45 -0.64 13.17
N GLY A 203 4.32 -1.56 14.13
CA GLY A 203 3.07 -2.30 14.33
C GLY A 203 2.05 -1.41 15.04
N ILE A 204 0.83 -1.32 14.54
CA ILE A 204 -0.24 -0.50 15.10
C ILE A 204 -1.45 -1.40 15.32
N GLY A 205 -2.04 -1.32 16.51
CA GLY A 205 -3.34 -1.92 16.81
C GLY A 205 -4.16 -0.98 17.68
N VAL A 206 -5.44 -0.82 17.39
CA VAL A 206 -6.38 -0.07 18.22
C VAL A 206 -7.39 -1.06 18.78
N PHE A 207 -7.49 -1.12 20.10
CA PHE A 207 -8.30 -2.11 20.82
C PHE A 207 -9.32 -1.43 21.73
N LEU A 208 -10.47 -2.07 21.89
CA LEU A 208 -11.43 -1.82 22.94
C LEU A 208 -11.12 -2.75 24.12
N ASP A 209 -10.85 -2.16 25.28
CA ASP A 209 -10.77 -2.92 26.52
C ASP A 209 -12.17 -3.19 27.05
N THR A 210 -12.60 -4.46 26.93
CA THR A 210 -13.90 -4.96 27.41
C THR A 210 -13.85 -5.46 28.86
N THR A 211 -12.66 -5.46 29.48
CA THR A 211 -12.42 -6.07 30.80
C THR A 211 -12.43 -5.07 31.95
N GLU A 212 -12.01 -3.82 31.73
CA GLU A 212 -11.98 -2.77 32.75
C GLU A 212 -13.35 -2.05 32.92
N GLY A 213 -14.28 -2.71 33.60
CA GLY A 213 -15.33 -2.01 34.34
C GLY A 213 -14.77 -1.47 35.67
N ASN A 214 -14.56 -0.15 35.79
CA ASN A 214 -14.42 0.61 37.05
C ASN A 214 -13.07 0.73 37.82
N GLU A 215 -11.88 0.59 37.22
CA GLU A 215 -10.63 1.13 37.86
C GLU A 215 -9.86 2.12 36.97
N THR A 216 -9.97 3.40 37.33
CA THR A 216 -9.26 4.57 36.76
C THR A 216 -9.04 4.55 35.26
N ALA A 217 -10.15 4.72 34.52
CA ALA A 217 -10.11 5.53 33.31
C ALA A 217 -9.15 6.70 33.53
N ALA A 218 -8.22 6.90 32.60
CA ALA A 218 -7.32 8.03 32.70
C ALA A 218 -8.17 9.32 32.88
N PRO A 219 -7.83 10.22 33.81
CA PRO A 219 -8.65 11.40 34.11
C PRO A 219 -9.03 12.10 32.80
N GLU A 220 -10.26 12.62 32.67
CA GLU A 220 -10.75 13.26 31.44
C GLU A 220 -9.64 14.14 30.82
N GLY A 221 -9.25 13.81 29.58
CA GLY A 221 -8.21 14.53 28.84
C GLY A 221 -6.75 14.12 29.11
N LYS A 222 -6.46 13.03 29.85
CA LYS A 222 -5.09 12.53 30.05
C LYS A 222 -4.92 11.11 29.51
N GLN A 223 -3.81 10.87 28.83
CA GLN A 223 -3.38 9.56 28.30
C GLN A 223 -2.56 8.82 29.36
N LYS A 224 -2.77 7.50 29.50
CA LYS A 224 -1.93 6.65 30.37
C LYS A 224 -1.08 5.72 29.52
N LYS A 225 0.25 5.83 29.64
CA LYS A 225 1.22 4.93 28.99
C LYS A 225 1.48 3.71 29.87
N LYS A 226 1.34 2.50 29.33
CA LYS A 226 1.76 1.23 29.94
C LYS A 226 2.82 0.53 29.09
N LYS A 227 3.66 -0.29 29.72
CA LYS A 227 4.70 -1.10 29.06
C LYS A 227 4.24 -2.52 28.73
N ASP A 228 3.18 -2.99 29.37
CA ASP A 228 2.70 -4.36 29.22
C ASP A 228 1.17 -4.36 29.37
N GLU A 229 0.50 -4.93 28.37
CA GLU A 229 -0.96 -5.11 28.28
C GLU A 229 -1.22 -6.40 27.49
N ASP A 230 -2.19 -7.21 27.93
CA ASP A 230 -2.58 -8.43 27.24
C ASP A 230 -3.71 -8.15 26.25
N VAL A 231 -3.34 -7.75 25.03
CA VAL A 231 -4.30 -7.43 23.95
C VAL A 231 -5.10 -8.63 23.46
N SER A 232 -4.71 -9.87 23.80
CA SER A 232 -5.46 -11.08 23.40
C SER A 232 -6.85 -11.17 24.05
N LYS A 233 -7.06 -10.43 25.14
CA LYS A 233 -8.33 -10.31 25.87
C LYS A 233 -9.17 -9.10 25.43
N MET A 234 -8.65 -8.29 24.52
CA MET A 234 -9.30 -7.07 24.04
C MET A 234 -9.94 -7.29 22.67
N GLU A 235 -10.90 -6.44 22.31
CA GLU A 235 -11.55 -6.48 21.01
C GLU A 235 -10.85 -5.51 20.05
N PRO A 236 -10.33 -5.94 18.88
CA PRO A 236 -9.67 -5.03 17.94
C PRO A 236 -10.71 -4.13 17.24
N LEU A 237 -10.54 -2.81 17.34
CA LEU A 237 -11.28 -1.83 16.54
C LEU A 237 -10.72 -1.72 15.12
N THR A 238 -9.41 -1.92 14.99
CA THR A 238 -8.71 -2.03 13.70
C THR A 238 -7.87 -3.30 13.68
N PRO A 239 -7.73 -3.98 12.52
CA PRO A 239 -6.80 -5.09 12.40
C PRO A 239 -5.38 -4.63 12.78
N PRO A 240 -4.67 -5.35 13.66
CA PRO A 240 -3.27 -5.04 13.94
C PRO A 240 -2.45 -5.19 12.67
N ILE A 241 -1.81 -4.10 12.24
CA ILE A 241 -1.08 -4.04 10.96
C ILE A 241 0.26 -3.35 11.14
N ARG A 242 1.22 -3.74 10.28
CA ARG A 242 2.56 -3.15 10.24
C ARG A 242 2.63 -2.18 9.07
N LEU A 243 2.90 -0.91 9.36
CA LEU A 243 2.80 0.17 8.39
C LEU A 243 4.05 1.06 8.40
N GLN A 244 4.45 1.55 7.23
CA GLN A 244 5.51 2.56 7.06
C GLN A 244 4.94 3.97 7.25
N CYS A 245 4.59 4.29 8.50
CA CYS A 245 3.92 5.55 8.85
C CYS A 245 4.79 6.81 8.69
N HIS A 246 6.05 6.66 8.30
CA HIS A 246 6.94 7.77 7.92
C HIS A 246 6.71 8.25 6.49
N LEU A 247 6.14 7.41 5.62
CA LEU A 247 5.77 7.78 4.24
C LEU A 247 4.30 8.20 4.15
N CYS A 248 3.43 7.46 4.85
CA CYS A 248 2.00 7.73 4.88
C CYS A 248 1.52 7.55 6.32
N PRO A 249 1.23 8.64 7.05
CA PRO A 249 0.69 8.56 8.40
C PRO A 249 -0.59 7.70 8.45
N GLU A 250 -0.77 6.97 9.55
CA GLU A 250 -1.99 6.22 9.79
C GLU A 250 -3.01 7.17 10.42
N ILE A 251 -4.04 7.52 9.64
CA ILE A 251 -5.10 8.45 10.02
C ILE A 251 -6.43 7.73 9.97
N GLY A 252 -7.19 7.79 11.05
CA GLY A 252 -8.53 7.19 11.10
C GLY A 252 -9.47 7.90 12.06
N GLU A 253 -10.76 7.64 11.85
CA GLU A 253 -11.87 8.14 12.65
C GLU A 253 -12.88 7.01 12.84
N THR A 254 -13.44 6.89 14.04
CA THR A 254 -14.58 6.02 14.32
C THR A 254 -15.53 6.66 15.34
N VAL A 255 -16.79 6.23 15.31
CA VAL A 255 -17.81 6.60 16.29
C VAL A 255 -17.98 5.43 17.25
N SER A 256 -17.80 5.66 18.55
CA SER A 256 -17.89 4.59 19.55
C SER A 256 -19.33 4.09 19.72
N TRP A 257 -19.53 2.78 19.68
CA TRP A 257 -20.78 2.13 20.11
C TRP A 257 -20.72 1.70 21.58
N PHE A 258 -19.68 2.13 22.30
CA PHE A 258 -19.35 1.69 23.65
C PHE A 258 -18.91 2.88 24.52
N LYS A 259 -19.00 2.67 25.83
CA LYS A 259 -18.33 3.46 26.86
C LYS A 259 -17.23 2.60 27.49
N GLY A 260 -16.06 3.16 27.75
CA GLY A 260 -14.95 2.39 28.32
C GLY A 260 -13.60 2.97 27.96
N CYS A 261 -12.65 2.10 27.61
CA CYS A 261 -11.27 2.48 27.33
C CYS A 261 -10.83 1.96 25.97
N VAL A 262 -10.25 2.85 25.16
CA VAL A 262 -9.54 2.50 23.94
C VAL A 262 -8.05 2.40 24.24
N VAL A 263 -7.41 1.35 23.73
CA VAL A 263 -5.99 1.08 23.90
C VAL A 263 -5.32 1.12 22.52
N LEU A 264 -4.43 2.09 22.31
CA LEU A 264 -3.52 2.07 21.18
C LEU A 264 -2.28 1.25 21.56
N GLN A 265 -1.95 0.24 20.76
CA GLN A 265 -0.70 -0.49 20.80
C GLN A 265 0.24 0.02 19.70
N LEU A 266 1.47 0.35 20.09
CA LEU A 266 2.61 0.49 19.19
C LEU A 266 3.56 -0.69 19.41
N ASP A 267 3.75 -1.51 18.39
CA ASP A 267 4.49 -2.76 18.47
C ASP A 267 5.81 -2.73 17.68
N ASN A 268 6.90 -2.99 18.39
CA ASN A 268 8.25 -3.12 17.86
C ASN A 268 8.91 -4.46 18.28
N THR A 269 8.11 -5.48 18.61
CA THR A 269 8.61 -6.80 19.03
C THR A 269 9.45 -7.53 17.97
N TYR A 270 9.26 -7.16 16.70
CA TYR A 270 9.99 -7.75 15.57
C TYR A 270 11.34 -7.10 15.27
N SER A 271 11.65 -5.94 15.85
CA SER A 271 12.97 -5.34 15.66
C SER A 271 13.94 -5.86 16.70
N TRP A 272 15.11 -6.25 16.23
CA TRP A 272 16.27 -6.71 17.00
C TRP A 272 17.32 -5.64 17.37
N MET A 273 17.45 -4.56 16.58
CA MET A 273 18.58 -3.62 16.71
C MET A 273 18.18 -2.16 16.90
N SER A 274 16.97 -1.76 16.53
CA SER A 274 16.56 -0.35 16.52
C SER A 274 15.26 -0.11 17.27
N ALA A 275 15.30 0.94 18.10
CA ALA A 275 14.10 1.56 18.62
C ALA A 275 13.40 2.36 17.51
N LYS A 276 12.11 2.60 17.68
CA LYS A 276 11.29 3.36 16.72
C LYS A 276 10.77 4.62 17.39
N GLU A 277 10.96 5.77 16.75
CA GLU A 277 10.38 7.05 17.19
C GLU A 277 9.04 7.25 16.49
N VAL A 278 7.99 7.45 17.28
CA VAL A 278 6.60 7.60 16.81
C VAL A 278 5.98 8.82 17.43
N MET A 279 5.39 9.67 16.61
CA MET A 279 4.50 10.76 17.02
C MET A 279 3.05 10.29 16.85
N MET A 280 2.20 10.62 17.81
CA MET A 280 0.79 10.29 17.73
C MET A 280 -0.08 11.41 18.29
N LYS A 281 -1.26 11.58 17.72
CA LYS A 281 -2.33 12.41 18.23
C LYS A 281 -3.61 11.60 18.24
N ILE A 282 -4.20 11.40 19.42
CA ILE A 282 -5.50 10.74 19.57
C ILE A 282 -6.42 11.67 20.32
N VAL A 283 -7.59 11.92 19.72
CA VAL A 283 -8.61 12.80 20.27
C VAL A 283 -9.89 11.99 20.46
N VAL A 284 -10.47 12.08 21.66
CA VAL A 284 -11.77 11.51 21.98
C VAL A 284 -12.73 12.65 22.31
N GLU A 285 -13.68 12.89 21.41
CA GLU A 285 -14.69 13.95 21.54
C GLU A 285 -16.02 13.36 22.03
N LYS A 286 -16.75 14.13 22.84
CA LYS A 286 -18.13 13.80 23.22
C LYS A 286 -19.05 13.97 22.00
N PRO A 287 -20.16 13.21 21.91
CA PRO A 287 -21.14 13.37 20.85
C PRO A 287 -21.65 14.81 20.85
N ARG A 288 -21.73 15.44 19.67
CA ARG A 288 -22.34 16.76 19.55
C ARG A 288 -23.84 16.62 19.82
N LYS A 289 -24.28 16.96 21.04
CA LYS A 289 -25.71 17.10 21.35
C LYS A 289 -26.33 18.07 20.35
N GLY A 290 -27.33 17.61 19.60
CA GLY A 290 -27.90 18.38 18.51
C GLY A 290 -28.43 19.74 18.97
N GLU A 291 -27.78 20.82 18.53
CA GLU A 291 -28.58 21.90 17.98
C GLU A 291 -29.13 21.38 16.64
N VAL A 292 -30.38 20.93 16.65
CA VAL A 292 -31.19 20.91 15.43
C VAL A 292 -31.39 22.37 15.03
N ASN A 293 -30.40 22.96 14.39
CA ASN A 293 -30.53 24.27 13.81
C ASN A 293 -31.19 24.08 12.44
N ASN A 294 -32.53 24.07 12.42
CA ASN A 294 -33.40 24.07 11.24
C ASN A 294 -33.24 25.32 10.35
N LYS A 295 -32.05 25.95 10.32
CA LYS A 295 -31.76 27.18 9.55
C LYS A 295 -30.65 27.04 8.50
N LYS A 296 -29.99 25.89 8.33
CA LYS A 296 -28.94 25.73 7.30
C LYS A 296 -29.31 24.95 6.03
N VAL A 297 -30.56 24.52 5.88
CA VAL A 297 -31.03 23.88 4.62
C VAL A 297 -31.50 24.91 3.58
N SER A 298 -31.78 26.16 3.96
CA SER A 298 -32.15 27.22 3.02
C SER A 298 -30.96 27.99 2.42
N GLU A 299 -29.80 28.05 3.08
CA GLU A 299 -28.64 28.81 2.59
C GLU A 299 -27.70 28.03 1.65
N LEU A 300 -27.78 26.70 1.63
CA LEU A 300 -27.01 25.85 0.70
C LEU A 300 -27.61 25.78 -0.71
N LYS A 301 -28.88 26.18 -0.90
CA LYS A 301 -29.51 26.23 -2.24
C LYS A 301 -29.15 27.49 -3.05
N THR A 302 -28.57 28.52 -2.44
CA THR A 302 -28.27 29.79 -3.13
C THR A 302 -26.80 29.91 -3.56
N LYS A 303 -25.89 29.08 -3.05
CA LYS A 303 -24.45 29.12 -3.41
C LYS A 303 -24.02 28.12 -4.50
N SER A 304 -24.91 27.22 -4.94
CA SER A 304 -24.63 26.28 -6.04
C SER A 304 -24.78 26.91 -7.44
N GLN A 305 -25.19 28.18 -7.56
CA GLN A 305 -25.30 28.88 -8.85
C GLN A 305 -24.13 29.82 -9.19
N GLN A 306 -23.09 29.90 -8.36
CA GLN A 306 -21.91 30.72 -8.68
C GLN A 306 -20.62 30.01 -8.31
N LYS A 307 -20.08 29.22 -9.25
CA LYS A 307 -18.63 29.09 -9.42
C LYS A 307 -18.26 29.17 -10.90
N PRO A 308 -17.14 29.84 -11.23
CA PRO A 308 -16.84 30.29 -12.59
C PRO A 308 -16.19 29.17 -13.41
N ILE A 309 -16.53 29.14 -14.69
CA ILE A 309 -15.78 28.43 -15.73
C ILE A 309 -14.37 29.04 -15.78
N ARG A 310 -13.33 28.25 -15.52
CA ARG A 310 -11.96 28.66 -15.80
C ARG A 310 -11.50 28.05 -17.12
N LYS A 311 -11.03 28.96 -17.97
CA LYS A 311 -10.32 28.74 -19.24
C LYS A 311 -8.98 28.06 -19.01
#